data_AF-A0A395MSB1-F1
#
_entry.id   AF-A0A395MSB1-F1
#
_cell.length_a   1.000
_cell.length_b   1.000
_cell.length_c   1.000
_cell.angle_alpha   90.00
_cell.angle_beta   90.00
_cell.angle_gamma   90.00
#
_symmetry.space_group_name_H-M   'P 1'
#
loop_
_entity.id
_entity.type
_entity.pdbx_description
1 polymer ?
#
loop_
_entity_poly.entity_id
_entity_poly.type
_entity_poly.pdbx_seq_one_letter_code
_entity_poly.pdbx_strand_id
1 'polypeptide(L)'
;MPPAEKKWDANAERDLCVAIIMGAQDGERMRYNWPKVHSSMEALGYGFTKDAISQHFSKTIMREFKNRHGEPSANDSPAPTPTPKKTP
;
A
#
# COMPACT_ATOMS: atom_id res chain seq x y z
N MET A 1 -14.33 20.56 -13.66
CA MET A 1 -13.88 19.20 -14.04
C MET A 1 -14.94 18.22 -13.58
N PRO A 2 -15.33 17.21 -14.38
CA PRO A 2 -16.30 16.21 -13.94
C PRO A 2 -15.74 15.48 -12.71
N PRO A 3 -16.59 15.07 -11.75
CA PRO A 3 -16.15 14.34 -10.58
C PRO A 3 -15.50 13.04 -11.07
N ALA A 4 -14.19 12.89 -10.84
CA ALA A 4 -13.50 11.64 -11.11
C ALA A 4 -14.28 10.52 -10.42
N GLU A 5 -14.85 9.62 -11.22
CA GLU A 5 -15.56 8.46 -10.70
C GLU A 5 -14.65 7.74 -9.69
N LYS A 6 -15.22 7.25 -8.59
CA LYS A 6 -14.52 6.54 -7.51
C LYS A 6 -13.86 5.23 -8.01
N LYS A 7 -12.82 5.33 -8.82
CA LYS A 7 -12.06 4.23 -9.38
C LYS A 7 -10.59 4.54 -9.21
N TRP A 8 -9.87 3.58 -8.65
CA TRP A 8 -8.41 3.59 -8.65
C TRP A 8 -7.95 3.28 -10.08
N ASP A 9 -7.63 4.32 -10.84
CA ASP A 9 -6.97 4.16 -12.13
C ASP A 9 -5.45 4.24 -11.97
N ALA A 10 -4.72 3.95 -13.06
CA ALA A 10 -3.26 3.93 -13.02
C ALA A 10 -2.64 5.28 -12.64
N ASN A 11 -3.37 6.40 -12.85
CA ASN A 11 -2.92 7.72 -12.45
C ASN A 11 -3.12 7.93 -10.95
N ALA A 12 -4.30 7.60 -10.41
CA ALA A 12 -4.60 7.69 -8.99
C ALA A 12 -3.65 6.82 -8.14
N GLU A 13 -3.28 5.64 -8.62
CA GLU A 13 -2.31 4.77 -7.92
C GLU A 13 -0.89 5.32 -7.94
N ARG A 14 -0.47 5.90 -9.07
CA ARG A 14 0.85 6.55 -9.20
C ARG A 14 0.91 7.77 -8.30
N ASP A 15 -0.10 8.62 -8.35
CA ASP A 15 -0.18 9.85 -7.58
C ASP A 15 -0.23 9.54 -6.08
N LEU A 16 -0.94 8.49 -5.67
CA LEU A 16 -0.91 8.00 -4.29
C LEU A 16 0.50 7.58 -3.85
N CYS A 17 1.20 6.79 -4.65
CA CYS A 17 2.57 6.38 -4.33
C CYS A 17 3.50 7.60 -4.15
N VAL A 18 3.43 8.56 -5.07
CA VAL A 18 4.24 9.79 -5.03
C VAL A 18 3.85 10.65 -3.82
N ALA A 19 2.56 10.83 -3.54
CA ALA A 19 2.07 11.57 -2.38
C ALA A 19 2.56 10.95 -1.06
N ILE A 20 2.63 9.62 -0.97
CA ILE A 20 3.20 8.92 0.19
C ILE A 20 4.69 9.20 0.34
N ILE A 21 5.47 9.15 -0.75
CA ILE A 21 6.91 9.46 -0.73
C ILE A 21 7.14 10.91 -0.27
N MET A 22 6.37 11.87 -0.79
CA MET A 22 6.45 13.28 -0.40
C MET A 22 5.90 13.54 1.02
N GLY A 23 4.94 12.73 1.47
CA GLY A 23 4.33 12.81 2.80
C GLY A 23 5.17 12.17 3.91
N ALA A 24 6.08 11.25 3.57
CA ALA A 24 6.92 10.50 4.51
C ALA A 24 8.20 11.24 4.95
N GLN A 25 8.42 12.48 4.49
CA GLN A 25 9.64 13.26 4.75
C GLN A 25 9.75 13.83 6.19
N ASP A 26 8.72 13.71 7.02
CA ASP A 26 8.68 14.25 8.38
C ASP A 26 9.32 13.27 9.39
N GLY A 27 10.65 13.21 9.40
CA GLY A 27 11.46 12.60 10.47
C GLY A 27 12.36 11.41 10.09
N GLU A 28 13.08 10.89 11.10
CA GLU A 28 14.08 9.81 10.98
C GLU A 28 13.48 8.43 10.68
N ARG A 29 12.17 8.26 10.92
CA ARG A 29 11.41 7.05 10.58
C ARG A 29 10.38 7.36 9.52
N MET A 30 10.37 6.54 8.47
CA MET A 30 9.32 6.51 7.44
C MET A 30 7.95 6.24 8.08
N ARG A 31 7.23 7.30 8.43
CA ARG A 31 5.86 7.26 8.94
C ARG A 31 4.92 7.84 7.89
N TYR A 32 3.85 7.12 7.60
CA TYR A 32 2.84 7.60 6.66
C TYR A 32 2.03 8.74 7.27
N ASN A 33 2.25 9.97 6.80
CA ASN A 33 1.44 11.12 7.16
C ASN A 33 0.14 11.13 6.34
N TRP A 34 -0.82 10.28 6.73
CA TRP A 34 -2.11 10.14 6.04
C TRP A 34 -2.91 11.45 5.89
N PRO A 35 -2.94 12.38 6.87
CA PRO A 35 -3.53 13.70 6.66
C PRO A 35 -2.93 14.47 5.47
N LYS A 36 -1.60 14.50 5.36
CA LYS A 36 -0.89 15.19 4.26
C LYS A 36 -1.10 14.49 2.92
N VAL A 37 -1.09 13.15 2.90
CA VAL A 37 -1.38 12.36 1.70
C VAL A 37 -2.81 12.60 1.21
N HIS A 38 -3.79 12.62 2.13
CA HIS A 38 -5.18 12.91 1.79
C HIS A 38 -5.34 14.30 1.18
N SER A 39 -4.77 15.33 1.82
CA SER A 39 -4.81 16.70 1.31
C SER A 39 -4.16 16.82 -0.08
N SER A 40 -3.08 16.06 -0.33
CA SER A 40 -2.43 16.02 -1.65
C SER A 40 -3.33 15.37 -2.70
N MET A 41 -3.99 14.25 -2.37
CA MET A 41 -4.93 13.57 -3.28
C MET A 41 -6.16 14.45 -3.57
N GLU A 42 -6.69 15.17 -2.57
CA GLU A 42 -7.79 16.13 -2.76
C GLU A 42 -7.39 17.29 -3.67
N ALA A 43 -6.17 17.83 -3.50
CA ALA A 43 -5.66 18.90 -4.36
C ALA A 43 -5.49 18.47 -5.83
N LEU A 44 -5.23 17.19 -6.07
CA LEU A 44 -5.19 16.59 -7.41
C LEU A 44 -6.60 16.33 -7.99
N GLY A 45 -7.66 16.57 -7.23
CA GLY A 45 -9.05 16.41 -7.64
C GLY A 45 -9.66 15.04 -7.33
N TYR A 46 -8.99 14.22 -6.53
CA TYR A 46 -9.52 12.91 -6.11
C TYR A 46 -10.42 13.04 -4.87
N GLY A 47 -11.57 12.36 -4.90
CA GLY A 47 -12.56 12.35 -3.81
C GLY A 47 -12.48 11.13 -2.88
N PHE A 48 -11.30 10.54 -2.70
CA PHE A 48 -11.13 9.36 -1.83
C PHE A 48 -11.08 9.77 -0.37
N THR A 49 -11.67 8.97 0.52
CA THR A 49 -11.50 9.17 1.97
C THR A 49 -10.10 8.74 2.41
N LYS A 50 -9.64 9.30 3.54
CA LYS A 50 -8.36 8.92 4.16
C LYS A 50 -8.27 7.41 4.43
N ASP A 51 -9.36 6.80 4.88
CA ASP A 51 -9.45 5.35 5.08
C ASP A 51 -9.31 4.58 3.77
N ALA A 52 -9.97 5.02 2.70
CA ALA A 52 -9.85 4.39 1.38
C ALA A 52 -8.41 4.46 0.86
N ILE A 53 -7.75 5.60 1.01
CA ILE A 53 -6.35 5.82 0.65
C ILE A 53 -5.42 4.85 1.38
N SER A 54 -5.51 4.81 2.72
CA SER A 54 -4.63 3.97 3.55
C SER A 54 -4.86 2.47 3.32
N GLN A 55 -6.11 2.07 3.11
CA GLN A 55 -6.46 0.68 2.80
C GLN A 55 -5.99 0.28 1.41
N HIS A 56 -6.18 1.12 0.38
CA HIS A 56 -5.74 0.80 -0.97
C HIS A 56 -4.22 0.64 -1.05
N PHE A 57 -3.49 1.55 -0.41
CA PHE A 57 -2.04 1.43 -0.34
C PHE A 57 -1.59 0.12 0.34
N SER A 58 -2.18 -0.21 1.49
CA SER A 58 -1.73 -1.36 2.28
C SER A 58 -2.19 -2.70 1.72
N LYS A 59 -3.44 -2.78 1.28
CA LYS A 59 -4.08 -4.04 0.86
C LYS A 59 -3.91 -4.31 -0.64
N THR A 60 -3.74 -3.30 -1.47
CA THR A 60 -3.58 -3.46 -2.91
C THR A 60 -2.12 -3.27 -3.27
N ILE A 61 -1.61 -2.04 -3.18
CA ILE A 61 -0.29 -1.66 -3.72
C ILE A 61 0.83 -2.45 -3.03
N MET A 62 0.91 -2.43 -1.69
CA MET A 62 1.96 -3.14 -0.96
C MET A 62 1.84 -4.67 -1.12
N ARG A 63 0.61 -5.21 -1.13
CA ARG A 63 0.38 -6.64 -1.29
C ARG A 63 0.83 -7.13 -2.67
N GLU A 64 0.43 -6.43 -3.73
CA GLU A 64 0.81 -6.78 -5.09
C GLU A 64 2.31 -6.61 -5.33
N PHE A 65 2.92 -5.57 -4.76
CA PHE A 65 4.37 -5.41 -4.78
C PHE A 65 5.07 -6.61 -4.12
N LYS A 66 4.68 -6.99 -2.90
CA LYS A 66 5.22 -8.14 -2.18
C LYS A 66 4.99 -9.47 -2.92
N ASN A 67 3.83 -9.65 -3.53
CA ASN A 67 3.53 -10.86 -4.31
C ASN A 67 4.41 -10.98 -5.56
N ARG A 68 4.75 -9.87 -6.24
CA ARG A 68 5.58 -9.88 -7.44
C ARG A 68 7.08 -10.05 -7.15
N HIS A 69 7.56 -9.46 -6.07
CA HIS A 69 8.99 -9.41 -5.75
C HIS A 69 9.42 -10.43 -4.69
N GLY A 70 8.47 -11.16 -4.11
CA GLY A 70 8.69 -11.89 -2.87
C GLY A 70 8.79 -10.92 -1.69
N GLU A 71 8.52 -11.41 -0.49
CA GLU A 71 8.92 -10.68 0.71
C GLU A 71 10.46 -10.64 0.72
N PRO A 72 11.13 -9.50 0.97
CA PRO A 72 12.53 -9.57 1.36
C PRO A 72 12.57 -10.38 2.65
N SER A 73 12.92 -11.65 2.54
CA SER A 73 13.09 -12.55 3.67
C SER A 73 14.10 -11.94 4.62
N ALA A 74 13.62 -11.21 5.62
CA ALA A 74 14.35 -10.94 6.85
C ALA A 74 14.21 -12.11 7.84
N ASN A 75 13.74 -13.29 7.38
CA ASN A 75 13.67 -14.49 8.20
C ASN A 75 13.86 -15.74 7.32
N ASP A 76 15.11 -16.15 7.16
CA ASP A 76 15.44 -17.56 6.97
C ASP A 76 15.04 -18.27 8.28
N SER A 77 13.82 -18.78 8.31
CA SER A 77 13.39 -19.78 9.27
C SER A 77 12.59 -20.79 8.48
N PRO A 78 13.09 -22.04 8.34
CA PRO A 78 12.42 -23.03 7.53
C PRO A 78 11.04 -23.32 8.12
N ALA A 79 10.02 -23.19 7.29
CA ALA A 79 8.67 -23.62 7.64
C ALA A 79 8.71 -25.12 8.00
N PRO A 80 8.04 -25.57 9.08
CA PRO A 80 7.97 -26.98 9.40
C PRO A 80 7.19 -27.71 8.30
N THR A 81 7.85 -28.64 7.63
CA THR A 81 7.27 -29.54 6.63
C THR A 81 6.19 -30.42 7.30
N PRO A 82 4.98 -30.57 6.72
CA PRO A 82 4.01 -31.51 7.25
C PRO A 82 4.49 -32.95 7.01
N THR A 83 4.79 -33.68 8.07
CA THR A 83 5.12 -35.11 8.03
C THR A 83 3.86 -35.91 7.67
N PRO A 84 3.88 -36.81 6.66
CA PRO A 84 2.75 -37.68 6.40
C PRO A 84 2.59 -38.68 7.56
N LYS A 85 1.39 -38.70 8.15
CA LYS A 85 1.00 -39.69 9.16
C LYS A 85 1.04 -41.09 8.53
N LYS A 86 1.88 -41.97 9.09
CA LYS A 86 1.84 -43.41 8.84
C LYS A 86 0.61 -43.98 9.56
N THR A 87 -0.34 -44.52 8.81
CA THR A 87 -1.47 -45.28 9.37
C THR A 87 -0.99 -46.72 9.68
N PRO A 88 -1.34 -47.28 10.86
CA PRO A 88 -1.02 -48.67 11.22
C PRO A 88 -1.79 -49.70 10.40
#